data_AF-A0AAW3TQS5-F1
#
_entry.id   AF-A0AAW3TQS5-F1
#
_cell.length_a   1.000
_cell.length_b   1.000
_cell.length_c   1.000
_cell.angle_alpha   90.00
_cell.angle_beta   90.00
_cell.angle_gamma   90.00
#
_symmetry.space_group_name_H-M   'P 1'
#
loop_
_entity.id
_entity.type
_entity.pdbx_description
1 polymer ?
#
loop_
_entity_poly.entity_id
_entity_poly.type
_entity_poly.pdbx_seq_one_letter_code
_entity_poly.pdbx_strand_id
1 'polypeptide(L)'
;MLPESTNLTTVLQPWVSSLTLMQQTVLLTAIRGPDGTPKYGPSKMLVRWYRRCVLLSAMDRRILKTPHEQGGGSFTGPSFFATAVDHRTGWQVAMDDLVSSYLRELDALPHHFQLHFLHAAQILGYKHPDNLIRCWWNCTYERLVHDMHLWPETEEQMDRRLGDDRDQWLERNDVATID
;
A
#
# COMPACT_ATOMS: atom_id res chain seq x y z
N MET A 1 9.55 23.11 -21.42
CA MET A 1 8.16 23.60 -21.38
C MET A 1 7.31 22.43 -20.88
N LEU A 2 6.85 22.47 -19.64
CA LEU A 2 5.92 21.44 -19.15
C LEU A 2 4.56 21.70 -19.82
N PRO A 3 3.88 20.66 -20.32
CA PRO A 3 2.57 20.84 -20.94
C PRO A 3 1.61 21.51 -19.95
N GLU A 4 0.71 22.33 -20.49
CA GLU A 4 -0.40 22.95 -19.78
C GLU A 4 -1.05 21.95 -18.80
N SER A 5 -1.40 22.45 -17.62
CA SER A 5 -1.94 21.67 -16.52
C SER A 5 -3.03 20.71 -17.02
N THR A 6 -2.70 19.43 -17.14
CA THR A 6 -3.70 18.37 -17.16
C THR A 6 -4.58 18.60 -15.95
N ASN A 7 -5.84 18.97 -16.17
CA ASN A 7 -6.82 19.09 -15.09
C ASN A 7 -6.91 17.71 -14.42
N LEU A 8 -6.24 17.57 -13.28
CA LEU A 8 -6.28 16.37 -12.48
C LEU A 8 -7.69 16.29 -11.87
N THR A 9 -8.53 15.41 -12.40
CA THR A 9 -9.92 15.21 -11.96
C THR A 9 -10.05 14.23 -10.80
N THR A 10 -8.97 13.51 -10.48
CA THR A 10 -8.94 12.49 -9.44
C THR A 10 -7.65 12.56 -8.63
N VAL A 11 -7.73 12.11 -7.37
CA VAL A 11 -6.56 11.92 -6.51
C VAL A 11 -5.89 10.57 -6.74
N LEU A 12 -6.46 9.68 -7.54
CA LEU A 12 -5.81 8.41 -7.87
C LEU A 12 -4.65 8.63 -8.83
N GLN A 13 -3.58 7.85 -8.66
CA GLN A 13 -2.52 7.80 -9.66
C GLN A 13 -2.99 7.10 -10.93
N PRO A 14 -2.50 7.49 -12.12
CA PRO A 14 -3.01 6.95 -13.40
C PRO A 14 -2.92 5.42 -13.54
N TRP A 15 -1.93 4.78 -12.91
CA TRP A 15 -1.74 3.34 -13.01
C TRP A 15 -2.83 2.54 -12.28
N VAL A 16 -3.51 3.15 -11.30
CA VAL A 16 -4.58 2.48 -10.55
C VAL A 16 -5.76 2.16 -11.46
N SER A 17 -6.08 3.04 -12.41
CA SER A 17 -7.19 2.83 -13.35
C SER A 17 -6.95 1.74 -14.39
N SER A 18 -5.73 1.19 -14.51
CA SER A 18 -5.45 0.05 -15.40
C SER A 18 -5.61 -1.30 -14.71
N LEU A 19 -5.95 -1.34 -13.42
CA LEU A 19 -6.21 -2.57 -12.68
C LEU A 19 -7.67 -3.02 -12.84
N THR A 20 -7.97 -4.26 -12.46
CA THR A 20 -9.36 -4.74 -12.31
C THR A 20 -10.11 -3.90 -11.26
N LEU A 21 -11.42 -3.78 -11.38
CA LEU A 21 -12.24 -3.02 -10.44
C LEU A 21 -12.14 -3.59 -9.01
N MET A 22 -12.00 -4.90 -8.88
CA MET A 22 -11.76 -5.55 -7.58
C MET A 22 -10.41 -5.17 -6.97
N GLN A 23 -9.32 -5.16 -7.75
CA GLN A 23 -8.01 -4.69 -7.27
C GLN A 23 -8.05 -3.20 -6.90
N GLN A 24 -8.71 -2.36 -7.71
CA GLN A 24 -8.93 -0.95 -7.37
C GLN A 24 -9.66 -0.81 -6.04
N THR A 25 -10.70 -1.62 -5.82
CA THR A 25 -11.48 -1.62 -4.57
C THR A 25 -10.60 -1.96 -3.37
N VAL A 26 -9.79 -3.01 -3.45
CA VAL A 26 -8.85 -3.40 -2.38
C VAL A 26 -7.86 -2.29 -2.07
N LEU A 27 -7.31 -1.63 -3.10
CA LEU A 27 -6.42 -0.48 -2.86
C LEU A 27 -7.15 0.66 -2.14
N LEU A 28 -8.38 0.96 -2.54
CA LEU A 28 -9.15 2.05 -1.94
C LEU A 28 -9.58 1.75 -0.51
N THR A 29 -9.94 0.50 -0.17
CA THR A 29 -10.34 0.12 1.19
C THR A 29 -9.17 0.22 2.18
N ALA A 30 -7.94 -0.05 1.75
CA ALA A 30 -6.74 0.04 2.58
C ALA A 30 -6.22 1.48 2.81
N ILE A 31 -6.81 2.51 2.19
CA ILE A 31 -6.37 3.90 2.35
C ILE A 31 -6.47 4.38 3.80
N ARG A 32 -7.46 3.90 4.56
CA ARG A 32 -7.66 4.30 5.95
C ARG A 32 -6.77 3.48 6.87
N GLY A 33 -6.11 4.17 7.81
CA GLY A 33 -5.37 3.49 8.87
C GLY A 33 -6.33 2.98 9.95
N PRO A 34 -5.86 2.09 10.83
CA PRO A 34 -6.69 1.53 11.90
C PRO A 34 -6.94 2.56 12.99
N ASP A 35 -8.18 2.62 13.46
CA ASP A 35 -8.53 3.42 14.63
C ASP A 35 -7.89 2.85 15.90
N GLY A 36 -7.78 3.68 16.94
CA GLY A 36 -7.19 3.28 18.23
C GLY A 36 -5.66 3.21 18.26
N THR A 37 -4.98 3.45 17.13
CA THR A 37 -3.51 3.44 17.07
C THR A 37 -2.89 4.83 17.31
N PRO A 38 -1.64 4.91 17.82
CA PRO A 38 -0.97 6.18 18.03
C PRO A 38 -0.87 7.03 16.76
N LYS A 39 -1.13 8.34 16.88
CA LYS A 39 -1.08 9.30 15.77
C LYS A 39 0.27 9.35 15.05
N TYR A 40 1.36 8.87 15.62
CA TYR A 40 2.66 8.80 14.94
C TYR A 40 3.31 7.42 15.08
N GLY A 41 2.49 6.38 15.29
CA GLY A 41 2.96 5.00 15.37
C GLY A 41 3.33 4.41 14.01
N PRO A 42 3.94 3.20 14.00
CA PRO A 42 4.41 2.53 12.79
C PRO A 42 3.32 2.33 11.74
N SER A 43 2.11 1.93 12.14
CA SER A 43 0.96 1.71 11.25
C SER A 43 0.65 2.95 10.41
N LYS A 44 0.57 4.13 11.04
CA LYS A 44 0.29 5.36 10.31
C LYS A 44 1.42 5.74 9.37
N MET A 45 2.67 5.61 9.81
CA MET A 45 3.81 5.98 8.96
C MET A 45 3.90 5.05 7.73
N LEU A 46 3.59 3.77 7.90
CA LEU A 46 3.54 2.82 6.80
C LEU A 46 2.37 3.11 5.84
N VAL A 47 1.18 3.39 6.40
CA VAL A 47 0.00 3.77 5.61
C VAL A 47 0.21 5.11 4.86
N ARG A 48 1.02 6.04 5.38
CA ARG A 48 1.41 7.24 4.62
C ARG A 48 2.17 6.90 3.35
N TRP A 49 3.12 5.97 3.44
CA TRP A 49 3.87 5.54 2.26
C TRP A 49 2.95 4.82 1.27
N TYR A 50 2.12 3.90 1.78
CA TYR A 50 1.08 3.24 0.99
C TYR A 50 0.22 4.23 0.20
N ARG A 51 -0.33 5.26 0.86
CA ARG A 51 -1.13 6.29 0.21
C ARG A 51 -0.35 7.03 -0.88
N ARG A 52 0.94 7.29 -0.69
CA ARG A 52 1.79 7.94 -1.70
C ARG A 52 2.05 7.06 -2.93
N CYS A 53 1.87 5.75 -2.83
CA CYS A 53 1.96 4.83 -3.97
C CYS A 53 0.66 4.77 -4.79
N VAL A 54 -0.49 5.05 -4.16
CA VAL A 54 -1.83 4.94 -4.78
C VAL A 54 -2.40 6.31 -5.17
N LEU A 55 -2.08 7.36 -4.40
CA LEU A 55 -2.70 8.67 -4.49
C LEU A 55 -1.70 9.77 -4.89
N LEU A 56 -2.23 10.81 -5.51
CA LEU A 56 -1.64 12.14 -5.59
C LEU A 56 -1.76 12.84 -4.24
N SER A 57 -0.81 13.70 -3.91
CA SER A 57 -1.02 14.66 -2.84
C SER A 57 -2.07 15.68 -3.28
N ALA A 58 -3.20 15.73 -2.57
CA ALA A 58 -4.26 16.70 -2.85
C ALA A 58 -3.80 18.15 -2.64
N MET A 59 -2.90 18.39 -1.67
CA MET A 59 -2.34 19.72 -1.39
C MET A 59 -1.32 20.14 -2.45
N ASP A 60 -0.47 19.21 -2.88
CA ASP A 60 0.63 19.51 -3.80
C ASP A 60 0.28 19.26 -5.28
N ARG A 61 -0.89 18.65 -5.54
CA ARG A 61 -1.39 18.26 -6.88
C ARG A 61 -0.38 17.47 -7.71
N ARG A 62 0.37 16.58 -7.04
CA ARG A 62 1.42 15.77 -7.66
C ARG A 62 1.68 14.48 -6.89
N ILE A 63 2.38 13.56 -7.54
CA ILE A 63 2.92 12.35 -6.89
C ILE A 63 4.12 12.76 -6.02
N LEU A 64 4.13 12.26 -4.78
CA LEU A 64 5.29 12.31 -3.88
C LEU A 64 6.02 10.98 -4.03
N LYS A 65 7.23 11.00 -4.59
CA LYS A 65 7.89 9.81 -5.15
C LYS A 65 8.66 8.99 -4.12
N THR A 66 8.90 9.55 -2.93
CA THR A 66 9.63 8.87 -1.86
C THR A 66 8.88 8.98 -0.52
N PRO A 67 9.11 8.06 0.43
CA PRO A 67 8.42 8.09 1.72
C PRO A 67 8.81 9.28 2.61
N HIS A 68 9.95 9.91 2.37
CA HIS A 68 10.46 11.04 3.18
C HIS A 68 10.29 12.40 2.51
N GLU A 69 9.73 12.45 1.29
CA GLU A 69 9.52 13.71 0.57
C GLU A 69 8.61 14.65 1.36
N GLN A 70 8.93 15.94 1.39
CA GLN A 70 8.12 16.95 2.07
C GLN A 70 6.80 17.23 1.31
N GLY A 71 5.77 17.69 2.03
CA GLY A 71 4.42 17.91 1.48
C GLY A 71 3.40 16.89 1.99
N GLY A 72 2.22 16.86 1.38
CA GLY A 72 1.16 15.86 1.64
C GLY A 72 0.39 15.99 2.96
N GLY A 73 0.72 17.00 3.76
CA GLY A 73 0.05 17.28 5.03
C GLY A 73 0.11 16.10 6.00
N SER A 74 -0.93 15.93 6.82
CA SER A 74 -0.96 14.83 7.79
C SER A 74 -1.26 13.46 7.16
N PHE A 75 -1.86 13.46 5.95
CA PHE A 75 -2.47 12.30 5.30
C PHE A 75 -1.51 11.55 4.38
N THR A 76 -0.87 12.24 3.45
CA THR A 76 0.23 11.75 2.60
C THR A 76 1.54 12.43 3.00
N GLY A 77 1.71 12.81 4.26
CA GLY A 77 2.95 13.36 4.80
C GLY A 77 4.12 12.39 4.79
N PRO A 78 5.32 12.84 5.16
CA PRO A 78 6.49 11.96 5.24
C PRO A 78 6.25 10.84 6.28
N SER A 79 6.73 9.64 5.97
CA SER A 79 6.74 8.48 6.86
C SER A 79 7.85 8.56 7.89
N PHE A 80 8.94 9.25 7.57
CA PHE A 80 10.06 9.52 8.47
C PHE A 80 10.79 10.79 8.03
N PHE A 81 11.64 11.32 8.91
CA PHE A 81 12.54 12.43 8.57
C PHE A 81 13.87 11.87 8.11
N ALA A 82 14.19 12.04 6.82
CA ALA A 82 15.44 11.57 6.26
C ALA A 82 16.65 12.25 6.91
N THR A 83 17.65 11.45 7.23
CA THR A 83 18.97 11.86 7.70
C THR A 83 19.97 11.86 6.54
N ALA A 84 21.17 12.40 6.78
CA ALA A 84 22.27 12.31 5.82
C ALA A 84 22.67 10.86 5.48
N VAL A 85 22.35 9.88 6.34
CA VAL A 85 22.60 8.45 6.09
C VAL A 85 21.60 7.92 5.07
N ASP A 86 20.31 8.24 5.23
CA ASP A 86 19.23 7.74 4.34
C ASP A 86 19.41 8.20 2.90
N HIS A 87 19.94 9.40 2.68
CA HIS A 87 20.28 9.89 1.35
C HIS A 87 21.40 9.08 0.67
N ARG A 88 22.25 8.41 1.44
CA ARG A 88 23.36 7.59 0.93
C ARG A 88 22.97 6.12 0.75
N THR A 89 22.16 5.58 1.66
CA THR A 89 21.78 4.15 1.67
C THR A 89 20.46 3.86 0.98
N GLY A 90 19.66 4.89 0.67
CA GLY A 90 18.30 4.74 0.16
C GLY A 90 17.27 4.72 1.28
N TRP A 91 16.02 5.04 0.93
CA TRP A 91 14.91 5.13 1.88
C TRP A 91 14.41 3.76 2.36
N GLN A 92 14.77 2.68 1.66
CA GLN A 92 14.31 1.33 1.92
C GLN A 92 14.73 0.85 3.31
N VAL A 93 15.97 1.13 3.73
CA VAL A 93 16.49 0.72 5.04
C VAL A 93 15.64 1.31 6.18
N ALA A 94 15.39 2.62 6.14
CA ALA A 94 14.55 3.27 7.14
C ALA A 94 13.10 2.76 7.14
N MET A 95 12.57 2.43 5.96
CA MET A 95 11.24 1.84 5.85
C MET A 95 11.21 0.37 6.29
N ASP A 96 12.30 -0.39 6.15
CA ASP A 96 12.41 -1.77 6.63
C ASP A 96 12.40 -1.84 8.16
N ASP A 97 13.05 -0.88 8.82
CA ASP A 97 12.97 -0.67 10.27
C ASP A 97 11.55 -0.31 10.71
N LEU A 98 10.84 0.50 9.91
CA LEU A 98 9.45 0.85 10.16
C LEU A 98 8.52 -0.36 10.02
N VAL A 99 8.70 -1.19 8.98
CA VAL A 99 7.96 -2.45 8.82
C VAL A 99 8.27 -3.39 9.99
N SER A 100 9.52 -3.47 10.45
CA SER A 100 9.89 -4.28 11.62
C SER A 100 9.18 -3.81 12.89
N SER A 101 9.08 -2.49 13.09
CA SER A 101 8.33 -1.91 14.21
C SER A 101 6.83 -2.18 14.10
N TYR A 102 6.28 -2.10 12.89
CA TYR A 102 4.88 -2.42 12.62
C TYR A 102 4.53 -3.88 12.95
N LEU A 103 5.37 -4.84 12.51
CA LEU A 103 5.17 -6.26 12.77
C LEU A 103 5.20 -6.60 14.27
N ARG A 104 6.06 -5.93 15.05
CA ARG A 104 6.11 -6.10 16.51
C ARG A 104 4.83 -5.64 17.22
N GLU A 105 3.99 -4.85 16.56
CA GLU A 105 2.73 -4.32 17.09
C GLU A 105 1.50 -4.96 16.41
N LEU A 106 1.69 -5.97 15.54
CA LEU A 106 0.63 -6.48 14.67
C LEU A 106 -0.59 -7.01 15.43
N ASP A 107 -0.37 -7.71 16.55
CA ASP A 107 -1.42 -8.27 17.40
C ASP A 107 -2.33 -7.19 18.04
N ALA A 108 -1.85 -5.94 18.12
CA ALA A 108 -2.63 -4.82 18.62
C ALA A 108 -3.53 -4.18 17.55
N LEU A 109 -3.43 -4.61 16.29
CA LEU A 109 -4.17 -4.02 15.18
C LEU A 109 -5.48 -4.76 14.91
N PRO A 110 -6.54 -4.04 14.48
CA PRO A 110 -7.75 -4.70 14.01
C PRO A 110 -7.44 -5.66 12.86
N HIS A 111 -7.80 -6.93 13.03
CA HIS A 111 -7.52 -7.98 12.05
C HIS A 111 -8.03 -7.64 10.63
N HIS A 112 -9.22 -7.04 10.54
CA HIS A 112 -9.81 -6.63 9.26
C HIS A 112 -8.97 -5.56 8.55
N PHE A 113 -8.38 -4.61 9.29
CA PHE A 113 -7.44 -3.64 8.72
C PHE A 113 -6.19 -4.35 8.21
N GLN A 114 -5.62 -5.26 9.01
CA GLN A 114 -4.42 -6.01 8.64
C GLN A 114 -4.62 -6.79 7.34
N LEU A 115 -5.76 -7.47 7.17
CA LEU A 115 -6.07 -8.22 5.95
C LEU A 115 -6.15 -7.31 4.71
N HIS A 116 -6.87 -6.18 4.79
CA HIS A 116 -6.93 -5.23 3.67
C HIS A 116 -5.56 -4.65 3.35
N PHE A 117 -4.79 -4.32 4.37
CA PHE A 117 -3.45 -3.76 4.19
C PHE A 117 -2.48 -4.78 3.56
N LEU A 118 -2.54 -6.04 3.98
CA LEU A 118 -1.77 -7.14 3.38
C LEU A 118 -2.12 -7.34 1.90
N HIS A 119 -3.40 -7.37 1.54
CA HIS A 119 -3.82 -7.50 0.14
C HIS A 119 -3.45 -6.27 -0.69
N ALA A 120 -3.50 -5.07 -0.11
CA ALA A 120 -3.06 -3.86 -0.81
C ALA A 120 -1.53 -3.86 -1.03
N ALA A 121 -0.75 -4.32 -0.05
CA ALA A 121 0.70 -4.52 -0.19
C ALA A 121 1.01 -5.54 -1.30
N GLN A 122 0.23 -6.63 -1.40
CA GLN A 122 0.33 -7.62 -2.48
C GLN A 122 0.14 -6.97 -3.86
N ILE A 123 -0.93 -6.18 -4.04
CA ILE A 123 -1.21 -5.49 -5.30
C ILE A 123 -0.08 -4.52 -5.65
N LEU A 124 0.44 -3.75 -4.68
CA LEU A 124 1.60 -2.88 -4.93
C LEU A 124 2.85 -3.68 -5.31
N GLY A 125 3.07 -4.82 -4.64
CA GLY A 125 4.20 -5.72 -4.88
C GLY A 125 4.21 -6.35 -6.28
N TYR A 126 3.05 -6.51 -6.90
CA TYR A 126 2.94 -7.04 -8.27
C TYR A 126 2.72 -5.98 -9.34
N LYS A 127 1.90 -4.96 -9.08
CA LYS A 127 1.35 -4.09 -10.13
C LYS A 127 1.90 -2.67 -10.17
N HIS A 128 2.64 -2.23 -9.15
CA HIS A 128 3.14 -0.86 -9.15
C HIS A 128 4.13 -0.62 -10.33
N PRO A 129 4.01 0.49 -11.08
CA PRO A 129 4.80 0.71 -12.31
C PRO A 129 6.27 1.04 -12.03
N ASP A 130 6.57 1.65 -10.89
CA ASP A 130 7.95 1.87 -10.45
C ASP A 130 8.53 0.57 -9.86
N ASN A 131 9.57 0.03 -10.50
CA ASN A 131 10.20 -1.23 -10.13
C ASN A 131 10.74 -1.23 -8.69
N LEU A 132 11.28 -0.10 -8.21
CA LEU A 132 11.85 -0.02 -6.87
C LEU A 132 10.76 -0.12 -5.81
N ILE A 133 9.68 0.63 -6.02
CA ILE A 133 8.50 0.62 -5.15
C ILE A 133 7.86 -0.77 -5.19
N ARG A 134 7.71 -1.34 -6.39
CA ARG A 134 7.15 -2.69 -6.59
C ARG A 134 7.95 -3.74 -5.83
N CYS A 135 9.27 -3.81 -6.03
CA CYS A 135 10.13 -4.76 -5.33
C CYS A 135 10.06 -4.61 -3.80
N TRP A 136 10.08 -3.36 -3.30
CA TRP A 136 10.02 -3.12 -1.86
C TRP A 136 8.68 -3.53 -1.24
N TRP A 137 7.56 -3.24 -1.92
CA TRP A 137 6.23 -3.69 -1.48
C TRP A 137 6.05 -5.20 -1.59
N ASN A 138 6.67 -5.86 -2.57
CA ASN A 138 6.66 -7.32 -2.63
C ASN A 138 7.38 -7.93 -1.43
N CYS A 139 8.58 -7.46 -1.09
CA CYS A 139 9.28 -7.89 0.12
C CYS A 139 8.46 -7.59 1.39
N THR A 140 7.77 -6.45 1.44
CA THR A 140 6.87 -6.12 2.57
C THR A 140 5.70 -7.09 2.65
N TYR A 141 5.04 -7.39 1.52
CA TYR A 141 3.96 -8.37 1.43
C TYR A 141 4.40 -9.75 1.94
N GLU A 142 5.54 -10.25 1.48
CA GLU A 142 6.10 -11.53 1.94
C GLU A 142 6.32 -11.54 3.46
N ARG A 143 6.85 -10.45 4.02
CA ARG A 143 7.03 -10.31 5.47
C ARG A 143 5.69 -10.36 6.22
N LEU A 144 4.66 -9.65 5.75
CA LEU A 144 3.34 -9.65 6.37
C LEU A 144 2.69 -11.05 6.35
N VAL A 145 2.82 -11.75 5.22
CA VAL A 145 2.28 -13.09 5.03
C VAL A 145 2.98 -14.10 5.95
N HIS A 146 4.31 -14.08 6.00
CA HIS A 146 5.07 -14.99 6.84
C HIS A 146 4.87 -14.74 8.34
N ASP A 147 4.71 -13.48 8.76
CA ASP A 147 4.38 -13.15 10.15
C ASP A 147 3.01 -13.73 10.58
N MET A 148 2.06 -13.75 9.64
CA MET A 148 0.77 -14.43 9.82
C MET A 148 0.82 -15.96 9.62
N HIS A 149 2.00 -16.53 9.38
CA HIS A 149 2.21 -17.96 9.11
C HIS A 149 1.42 -18.50 7.91
N LEU A 150 1.25 -17.66 6.88
CA LEU A 150 0.58 -17.99 5.63
C LEU A 150 1.59 -18.24 4.50
N TRP A 151 1.09 -18.72 3.36
CA TRP A 151 1.87 -18.85 2.13
C TRP A 151 1.60 -17.68 1.19
N PRO A 152 2.64 -17.04 0.61
CA PRO A 152 2.44 -15.97 -0.37
C PRO A 152 1.73 -16.50 -1.61
N GLU A 153 0.73 -15.76 -2.05
CA GLU A 153 0.00 -16.04 -3.27
C GLU A 153 0.73 -15.39 -4.46
N THR A 154 0.89 -16.14 -5.54
CA THR A 154 1.47 -15.69 -6.82
C THR A 154 0.66 -14.55 -7.45
N GLU A 155 1.25 -13.84 -8.41
CA GLU A 155 0.55 -12.79 -9.16
C GLU A 155 -0.68 -13.36 -9.89
N GLU A 156 -0.54 -14.53 -10.51
CA GLU A 156 -1.63 -15.17 -11.26
C GLU A 156 -2.78 -15.60 -10.36
N GLN A 157 -2.48 -16.13 -9.17
CA GLN A 157 -3.50 -16.48 -8.19
C GLN A 157 -4.21 -15.24 -7.63
N MET A 158 -3.47 -14.15 -7.40
CA MET A 158 -4.05 -12.87 -6.99
C MET A 158 -4.96 -12.31 -8.09
N ASP A 159 -4.51 -12.31 -9.34
CA ASP A 159 -5.28 -11.83 -10.48
C ASP A 159 -6.55 -12.65 -10.69
N ARG A 160 -6.49 -13.96 -10.45
CA ARG A 160 -7.68 -14.83 -10.48
C ARG A 160 -8.67 -14.50 -9.35
N ARG A 161 -8.18 -14.33 -8.11
CA ARG A 161 -9.02 -14.06 -6.93
C ARG A 161 -9.60 -12.64 -6.91
N LEU A 162 -8.85 -11.66 -7.42
CA LEU A 162 -9.20 -10.25 -7.49
C LEU A 162 -9.50 -9.80 -8.94
N GLY A 163 -9.88 -10.74 -9.80
CA GLY A 163 -10.39 -10.47 -11.13
C GLY A 163 -11.84 -9.98 -11.10
N ASP A 164 -12.32 -9.33 -12.15
CA ASP A 164 -13.71 -8.87 -12.24
C ASP A 164 -14.69 -9.99 -12.66
N ASP A 165 -14.42 -11.23 -12.23
CA ASP A 165 -15.16 -12.45 -12.56
C ASP A 165 -15.70 -13.09 -11.27
N ARG A 166 -17.03 -13.22 -11.19
CA ARG A 166 -17.72 -13.72 -9.99
C ARG A 166 -17.42 -15.19 -9.72
N ASP A 167 -17.35 -16.02 -10.77
CA ASP A 167 -17.16 -17.45 -10.61
C ASP A 167 -15.75 -17.72 -10.06
N GLN A 168 -14.74 -17.04 -10.62
CA GLN A 168 -13.37 -17.10 -10.12
C GLN A 168 -13.25 -16.63 -8.66
N TRP A 169 -13.97 -15.56 -8.30
CA TRP A 169 -14.02 -15.07 -6.92
C TRP A 169 -14.59 -16.12 -5.96
N LEU A 170 -15.64 -16.85 -6.36
CA LEU A 170 -16.29 -17.86 -5.52
C LEU A 170 -15.47 -19.16 -5.34
N GLU A 171 -14.50 -19.45 -6.21
CA GLU A 171 -13.75 -20.72 -6.20
C GLU A 171 -13.07 -21.05 -4.86
N ARG A 172 -12.70 -20.03 -4.09
CA ARG A 172 -11.97 -20.18 -2.81
C ARG A 172 -12.76 -19.68 -1.61
N ASN A 173 -14.01 -19.28 -1.80
CA ASN A 173 -14.83 -18.80 -0.70
C ASN A 173 -15.31 -19.97 0.17
N ASP A 174 -15.39 -19.71 1.47
CA ASP A 174 -16.04 -20.65 2.37
C ASP A 174 -17.54 -20.68 2.09
N VAL A 175 -18.15 -21.87 2.16
CA VAL A 175 -19.57 -22.09 1.89
C VAL A 175 -20.48 -21.22 2.77
N ALA A 176 -20.01 -20.83 3.95
CA ALA A 176 -20.72 -19.95 4.87
C ALA A 176 -20.82 -18.49 4.40
N THR A 177 -20.08 -18.10 3.37
CA THR A 177 -19.96 -16.72 2.86
C THR A 177 -20.48 -16.55 1.43
N ILE A 178 -21.14 -17.57 0.89
CA ILE A 178 -21.76 -17.52 -0.43
C ILE A 178 -23.20 -17.01 -0.27
N ASP A 179 -23.46 -15.82 -0.81
CA ASP A 179 -24.81 -15.23 -0.93
C ASP A 179 -25.65 -15.87 -2.03
#